data_AF-A0A0F5P958-F1
#
_entry.id   AF-A0A0F5P958-F1
#
_cell.length_a   1.000
_cell.length_b   1.000
_cell.length_c   1.000
_cell.angle_alpha   90.00
_cell.angle_beta   90.00
_cell.angle_gamma   90.00
#
_symmetry.space_group_name_H-M   'P 1'
#
loop_
_entity.id
_entity.type
_entity.pdbx_description
1 polymer ?
#
loop_
_entity_poly.entity_id
_entity_poly.type
_entity_poly.pdbx_seq_one_letter_code
_entity_poly.pdbx_strand_id
1 'polypeptide(L)' 'MSTQPTAPETITVTSSRVVCDGASDIPGGAALGHPRVFIEIDAEIGYADCGYCDRRFVLEGGGEAHH' A
#
# COMPACT_ATOMS: atom_id res chain seq x y z
N MET A 1 7.56 4.88 -26.40
CA MET A 1 6.20 4.48 -25.98
C MET A 1 6.16 4.60 -24.46
N SER A 2 5.62 5.68 -23.92
CA SER A 2 5.42 5.83 -22.47
C SER A 2 4.27 4.93 -22.04
N THR A 3 4.61 3.70 -21.67
CA THR A 3 3.75 2.92 -20.77
C THR A 3 3.71 3.70 -19.46
N GLN A 4 2.60 4.41 -19.22
CA GLN A 4 2.28 4.85 -17.88
C GLN A 4 2.25 3.58 -17.00
N PRO A 5 2.90 3.55 -15.84
CA PRO A 5 2.73 2.43 -14.94
C PRO A 5 1.23 2.33 -14.61
N THR A 6 0.70 1.12 -14.73
CA THR A 6 -0.60 0.76 -14.17
C THR A 6 -0.65 1.31 -12.74
N ALA A 7 -1.62 2.17 -12.44
CA ALA A 7 -1.71 2.86 -11.16
C ALA A 7 -1.51 1.86 -10.00
N PRO A 8 -0.74 2.23 -8.96
CA PRO A 8 -0.45 1.33 -7.85
C PRO A 8 -1.75 0.86 -7.21
N GLU A 9 -1.82 -0.44 -6.90
CA GLU A 9 -2.96 -1.03 -6.22
C GLU A 9 -3.10 -0.37 -4.84
N THR A 10 -4.20 0.36 -4.63
CA THR A 10 -4.41 1.15 -3.41
C THR A 10 -5.32 0.38 -2.46
N ILE A 11 -4.89 0.25 -1.21
CA ILE A 11 -5.58 -0.47 -0.13
C ILE A 11 -5.86 0.52 0.99
N THR A 12 -7.13 0.69 1.32
CA THR A 12 -7.52 1.52 2.46
C THR A 12 -7.42 0.71 3.75
N VAL A 13 -6.80 1.29 4.76
CA VAL A 13 -6.57 0.68 6.08
C VAL A 13 -7.05 1.61 7.18
N THR A 14 -7.44 1.07 8.32
CA THR A 14 -7.91 1.86 9.47
C THR A 14 -6.82 2.15 10.50
N SER A 15 -5.62 1.61 10.32
CA SER A 15 -4.49 1.72 11.24
C SER A 15 -3.27 2.26 10.50
N SER A 16 -2.53 3.17 11.14
CA SER A 16 -1.28 3.71 10.59
C SER A 16 -0.19 2.64 10.51
N ARG A 17 -0.24 1.61 11.35
CA ARG A 17 0.66 0.48 11.28
C ARG A 17 -0.01 -0.66 10.52
N VAL A 18 0.55 -1.00 9.36
CA VAL A 18 0.03 -2.02 8.45
C VAL A 18 1.05 -3.13 8.30
N VAL A 19 0.55 -4.35 8.11
CA VAL A 19 1.37 -5.49 7.73
C VAL A 19 1.09 -5.78 6.27
N CYS A 20 2.12 -5.81 5.44
CA CYS A 20 2.03 -6.32 4.09
C CYS A 20 2.66 -7.72 4.08
N ASP A 21 1.87 -8.74 3.81
CA ASP A 21 2.28 -10.15 3.74
C ASP A 21 2.47 -10.64 2.29
N GLY A 22 2.59 -9.70 1.34
CA GLY A 22 2.75 -9.99 -0.07
C GLY A 22 1.45 -10.49 -0.71
N ALA A 23 1.47 -10.69 -2.03
CA ALA A 23 0.30 -11.10 -2.82
C ALA A 23 -0.09 -12.58 -2.64
N SER A 24 -0.27 -13.05 -1.40
CA SER A 24 -0.66 -14.44 -1.11
C SER A 24 -2.12 -14.75 -1.48
N ASP A 25 -2.99 -13.73 -1.52
CA ASP A 25 -4.44 -13.87 -1.75
C ASP A 25 -4.91 -13.47 -3.18
N ILE A 26 -4.01 -13.10 -4.10
CA ILE A 26 -4.39 -12.68 -5.47
C ILE A 26 -4.24 -13.83 -6.48
N PRO A 27 -5.32 -14.32 -7.13
CA PRO A 27 -5.25 -15.24 -8.25
C PRO A 27 -4.57 -14.54 -9.44
N GLY A 28 -3.43 -15.07 -9.91
CA GLY A 28 -2.58 -14.42 -10.90
C GLY A 28 -1.24 -13.95 -10.34
N GLY A 29 -0.99 -14.21 -9.04
CA GLY A 29 0.29 -14.24 -8.35
C GLY A 29 1.50 -13.86 -9.19
N ALA A 30 1.75 -12.54 -9.29
CA ALA A 30 3.08 -12.11 -9.65
C ALA A 30 4.01 -12.70 -8.59
N ALA A 31 4.92 -13.57 -9.02
CA ALA A 31 5.86 -14.35 -8.21
C ALA A 31 6.89 -13.51 -7.42
N LEU A 32 6.53 -12.26 -7.07
CA LEU A 32 7.29 -11.24 -6.37
C LEU A 32 6.71 -10.98 -4.96
N GLY A 33 6.06 -11.98 -4.35
CA GLY A 33 5.65 -11.88 -2.95
C GLY A 33 6.87 -11.66 -2.06
N HIS A 34 6.86 -10.59 -1.25
CA HIS A 34 7.90 -10.34 -0.25
C HIS A 34 7.52 -10.99 1.09
N PRO A 35 8.49 -11.29 1.97
CA PRO A 35 8.19 -11.69 3.33
C PRO A 35 7.37 -10.63 4.05
N ARG A 36 6.66 -11.02 5.11
CA ARG A 36 5.89 -10.09 5.93
C ARG A 36 6.74 -8.88 6.35
N VAL A 37 6.32 -7.70 5.93
CA VAL A 37 6.92 -6.43 6.35
C VAL A 37 5.90 -5.57 7.09
N PHE A 38 6.41 -4.73 7.98
CA PHE A 38 5.60 -3.73 8.67
C PHE A 38 5.82 -2.39 7.97
N ILE A 39 4.72 -1.75 7.62
CA ILE A 39 4.68 -0.44 6.97
C ILE A 39 4.04 0.51 7.97
N GLU A 40 4.66 1.67 8.14
CA GLU A 40 4.13 2.76 8.95
C GLU A 40 3.66 3.86 8.01
N ILE A 41 2.38 4.19 8.11
CA ILE A 41 1.74 5.29 7.39
C ILE A 41 1.88 6.53 8.24
N ASP A 42 2.47 7.55 7.63
CA ASP A 42 2.51 8.86 8.21
C ASP A 42 1.09 9.46 8.24
N ALA A 43 0.66 9.94 9.40
CA ALA A 43 -0.69 10.45 9.60
C ALA A 43 -0.92 11.83 8.95
N GLU A 44 0.15 12.57 8.65
CA GLU A 44 0.09 13.86 7.94
C GLU A 44 0.00 13.65 6.43
N ILE A 45 0.70 12.64 5.90
CA ILE A 45 0.65 12.24 4.48
C ILE A 45 -0.62 11.42 4.19
N GLY A 46 -1.04 10.58 5.13
CA GLY A 46 -2.22 9.72 5.02
C GLY A 46 -2.01 8.45 4.20
N TYR A 47 -0.81 8.20 3.68
CA TYR A 47 -0.51 6.97 2.92
C TYR A 47 0.97 6.57 2.98
N ALA A 48 1.25 5.29 2.71
CA ALA A 48 2.60 4.76 2.50
C ALA A 48 2.59 3.68 1.42
N ASP A 49 3.67 3.59 0.64
CA ASP A 49 3.87 2.56 -0.37
C ASP A 49 4.71 1.38 0.14
N CYS A 50 4.41 0.19 -0.38
CA CYS A 50 5.25 -0.98 -0.21
C CYS A 50 6.23 -1.07 -1.37
N GLY A 51 7.52 -0.86 -1.10
CA GLY A 51 8.60 -0.93 -2.10
C GLY A 51 8.88 -2.31 -2.71
N TYR A 52 8.02 -3.30 -2.49
CA TYR A 52 8.15 -4.66 -3.04
C TYR A 52 7.01 -5.04 -3.97
N CYS A 53 5.77 -4.72 -3.60
CA CYS A 53 4.58 -5.08 -4.38
C CYS A 53 3.86 -3.87 -4.98
N ASP A 54 4.46 -2.67 -4.87
CA ASP A 54 3.94 -1.39 -5.37
C ASP A 54 2.52 -1.06 -4.89
N ARG A 55 2.10 -1.67 -3.76
CA ARG A 55 0.81 -1.39 -3.13
C ARG A 55 0.91 -0.11 -2.33
N ARG A 56 -0.11 0.73 -2.41
CA ARG A 56 -0.24 1.93 -1.59
C ARG A 56 -1.27 1.69 -0.50
N PHE A 57 -0.85 1.81 0.76
CA PHE A 57 -1.74 1.76 1.91
C PHE A 57 -2.17 3.16 2.29
N VAL A 58 -3.47 3.42 2.34
CA VAL A 58 -4.06 4.73 2.65
C VAL A 58 -4.84 4.63 3.95
N LEU A 59 -4.58 5.52 4.89
CA LEU A 59 -5.29 5.55 6.17
C LEU A 59 -6.71 6.12 5.98
N GLU A 60 -7.72 5.40 6.45
CA GLU A 60 -9.11 5.88 6.51
C GLU A 60 -9.16 7.15 7.34
N GLY A 61 -9.58 8.26 6.70
CA GLY A 61 -9.61 9.59 7.30
C GLY A 61 -8.27 10.34 7.32
N GLY A 62 -7.18 9.74 6.84
CA GLY A 62 -5.82 10.32 6.88
C GLY A 62 -5.48 11.37 5.82
N GLY A 63 -6.41 11.70 4.91
CA GLY A 63 -6.22 12.74 3.89
C GLY A 63 -7.16 13.94 4.02
N GLU A 64 -8.10 13.89 4.97
CA GLU A 64 -9.25 14.81 5.05
C GLU A 64 -9.42 15.33 6.49
N ALA A 65 -8.33 15.57 7.22
CA ALA A 65 -8.40 16.15 8.56
C ALA A 65 -7.21 17.08 8.85
N HIS A 66 -6.89 17.96 7.89
CA HIS A 66 -6.19 19.20 8.22
C HIS A 66 -7.25 20.15 8.80
N HIS A 67 -7.28 20.32 10.13
CA HIS A 67 -7.93 21.46 10.78
C HIS A 67 -6.87 22.32 11.45
#